data_AF-A0A9W6YD46-F1
#
_entry.id   AF-A0A9W6YD46-F1
#
_cell.length_a   1.000
_cell.length_b   1.000
_cell.length_c   1.000
_cell.angle_alpha   90.00
_cell.angle_beta   90.00
_cell.angle_gamma   90.00
#
_symmetry.space_group_name_H-M   'P 1'
#
loop_
_entity.id
_entity.type
_entity.pdbx_description
1 polymer ?
#
loop_
_entity_poly.entity_id
_entity_poly.type
_entity_poly.pdbx_seq_one_letter_code
_entity_poly.pdbx_strand_id
1 'polypeptide(L)'
;MPQHQGRPRISGDGRKKAKHTRSSFSNQHKLEVAQHLITYKDVKETLRHFYPKLSGDAKEQRRMKYVREPGVATILPRAAEAAIVQWVNLLRKDGVPVSATMLRLKGAKVAEDLGVEAFEGSLHWRKGFLRRHRLSIRAREHTQAFKFKPPSRTTVCEWVCSNWAKLSASTIMNGFRKAHILAPIPVCEAPESNLQQPEVDAITEHELRLIDSFVSDVSSDDELSFSDTEADTDDVDISL
;
A
#
# COMPACT_ATOMS: atom_id res chain seq x y z
N MET A 1 45.00 -12.24 15.52
CA MET A 1 43.59 -12.16 15.06
C MET A 1 43.06 -10.79 15.47
N PRO A 2 42.63 -9.93 14.52
CA PRO A 2 42.05 -8.64 14.87
C PRO A 2 40.70 -8.88 15.56
N GLN A 3 40.54 -8.39 16.78
CA GLN A 3 39.26 -8.42 17.50
C GLN A 3 38.35 -7.36 16.90
N HIS A 4 37.25 -7.77 16.27
CA HIS A 4 36.22 -6.84 15.84
C HIS A 4 35.50 -6.29 17.07
N GLN A 5 35.64 -4.98 17.32
CA GLN A 5 34.85 -4.31 18.34
C GLN A 5 33.37 -4.32 17.93
N GLY A 6 32.51 -4.76 18.85
CA GLY A 6 31.07 -4.83 18.63
C GLY A 6 30.44 -3.45 18.40
N ARG A 7 29.25 -3.45 17.77
CA ARG A 7 28.48 -2.24 17.46
C ARG A 7 28.27 -1.38 18.74
N PRO A 8 28.54 -0.08 18.70
CA PRO A 8 28.34 0.81 19.85
C PRO A 8 26.87 0.78 20.32
N ARG A 9 26.65 0.82 21.64
CA ARG A 9 25.31 0.99 22.21
C ARG A 9 24.81 2.38 21.83
N ILE A 10 23.69 2.46 21.12
CA ILE A 10 23.00 3.72 20.87
C ILE A 10 22.56 4.30 22.21
N SER A 11 23.09 5.47 22.57
CA SER A 11 22.64 6.24 23.73
C SER A 11 21.36 6.97 23.35
N GLY A 12 20.23 6.27 23.40
CA GLY A 12 18.91 6.89 23.32
C GLY A 12 18.41 7.25 24.71
N ASP A 13 17.65 8.34 24.83
CA ASP A 13 16.79 8.59 25.99
C ASP A 13 16.05 7.29 26.27
N GLY A 14 16.28 6.71 27.45
CA GLY A 14 15.77 5.39 27.79
C GLY A 14 14.25 5.28 27.63
N ARG A 15 13.73 4.09 27.93
CA ARG A 15 12.28 3.83 27.83
C ARG A 15 11.45 4.92 28.52
N LYS A 16 10.69 5.69 27.73
CA LYS A 16 9.77 6.72 28.23
C LYS A 16 8.74 6.06 29.17
N LYS A 17 8.39 6.75 30.26
CA LYS A 17 7.37 6.28 31.21
C LYS A 17 6.03 6.14 30.48
N ALA A 18 5.29 5.06 30.76
CA ALA A 18 4.00 4.82 30.14
C ALA A 18 2.99 5.91 30.55
N LYS A 19 2.42 6.64 29.59
CA LYS A 19 1.41 7.70 29.82
C LYS A 19 0.05 7.17 30.32
N HIS A 20 -0.19 5.85 30.24
CA HIS A 20 -1.46 5.25 30.63
C HIS A 20 -1.25 4.10 31.62
N THR A 21 -1.83 4.27 32.82
CA THR A 21 -1.97 3.20 33.81
C THR A 21 -3.30 2.48 33.56
N ARG A 22 -3.24 1.18 33.28
CA ARG A 22 -4.46 0.35 33.22
C ARG A 22 -4.91 0.05 34.65
N SER A 23 -6.08 0.54 35.04
CA SER A 23 -6.74 0.03 36.25
C SER A 23 -7.22 -1.41 35.99
N SER A 24 -6.80 -2.34 36.84
CA SER A 24 -7.28 -3.71 36.83
C SER A 24 -8.19 -3.95 38.03
N PHE A 25 -9.41 -4.42 37.79
CA PHE A 25 -10.30 -4.84 38.87
C PHE A 25 -10.13 -6.33 39.17
N SER A 26 -10.27 -6.69 40.44
CA SER A 26 -10.38 -8.08 40.88
C SER A 26 -11.54 -8.78 40.17
N ASN A 27 -11.42 -10.09 39.95
CA ASN A 27 -12.49 -10.89 39.35
C ASN A 27 -13.78 -10.85 40.18
N GLN A 28 -13.67 -10.71 41.50
CA GLN A 28 -14.80 -10.57 42.40
C GLN A 28 -15.65 -9.32 42.08
N HIS A 29 -15.00 -8.17 41.95
CA HIS A 29 -15.67 -6.93 41.57
C HIS A 29 -16.37 -7.03 40.21
N LYS A 30 -15.75 -7.74 39.24
CA LYS A 30 -16.38 -7.97 37.93
C LYS A 30 -17.63 -8.84 38.02
N LEU A 31 -17.64 -9.82 38.93
CA LEU A 31 -18.81 -10.67 39.18
C LEU A 31 -19.96 -9.87 39.78
N GLU A 32 -19.68 -9.02 40.77
CA GLU A 32 -20.69 -8.15 41.40
C GLU A 32 -21.34 -7.20 40.39
N VAL A 33 -20.51 -6.57 39.54
CA VAL A 33 -21.00 -5.71 38.45
C VAL A 33 -21.90 -6.51 37.49
N ALA A 34 -21.50 -7.73 37.13
CA ALA A 34 -22.28 -8.58 36.22
C ALA A 34 -23.60 -9.03 36.84
N GLN A 35 -23.60 -9.41 38.12
CA GLN A 35 -24.80 -9.80 38.86
C GLN A 35 -25.78 -8.64 38.96
N HIS A 36 -25.30 -7.44 39.30
CA HIS A 36 -26.14 -6.24 39.32
C HIS A 36 -26.75 -5.95 37.94
N LEU A 37 -25.96 -6.05 36.87
CA LEU A 37 -26.48 -5.85 35.51
C LEU A 37 -27.57 -6.88 35.16
N ILE A 38 -27.41 -8.14 35.56
CA ILE A 38 -28.42 -9.19 35.32
C ILE A 38 -29.71 -8.89 36.10
N THR A 39 -29.59 -8.47 37.36
CA THR A 39 -30.73 -8.17 38.24
C THR A 39 -31.55 -6.98 37.76
N TYR A 40 -30.89 -5.86 37.49
CA TYR A 40 -31.56 -4.60 37.17
C TYR A 40 -31.80 -4.39 35.68
N LYS A 41 -31.08 -5.13 34.81
CA LYS A 41 -31.11 -5.01 33.34
C LYS A 41 -30.92 -3.58 32.81
N ASP A 42 -30.39 -2.68 33.63
CA ASP A 42 -30.06 -1.31 33.26
C ASP A 42 -28.56 -1.05 33.40
N VAL A 43 -27.93 -0.82 32.24
CA VAL A 43 -26.51 -0.49 32.14
C VAL A 43 -26.23 0.88 32.76
N LYS A 44 -27.14 1.86 32.62
CA LYS A 44 -26.93 3.21 33.18
C LYS A 44 -26.90 3.17 34.70
N GLU A 45 -27.82 2.41 35.28
CA GLU A 45 -27.91 2.26 36.73
C GLU A 45 -26.70 1.50 37.30
N THR A 46 -26.29 0.41 36.65
CA THR A 46 -25.08 -0.33 37.01
C THR A 46 -23.83 0.55 36.94
N LEU A 47 -23.74 1.43 35.93
CA LEU A 47 -22.63 2.38 35.82
C LEU A 47 -22.66 3.46 36.92
N ARG A 48 -23.84 3.96 37.33
CA ARG A 48 -23.94 4.92 38.44
C ARG A 48 -23.50 4.29 39.76
N HIS A 49 -23.88 3.04 39.98
CA HIS A 49 -23.57 2.31 41.22
C HIS A 49 -22.08 1.97 41.35
N PHE A 50 -21.50 1.31 40.35
CA PHE A 50 -20.11 0.82 40.43
C PHE A 50 -19.06 1.82 39.90
N TYR A 51 -19.47 2.74 39.03
CA TYR A 51 -18.56 3.66 38.35
C TYR A 51 -19.09 5.10 38.30
N PRO A 52 -19.41 5.72 39.45
CA PRO A 52 -20.02 7.06 39.51
C PRO A 52 -19.16 8.16 38.88
N LYS A 53 -17.83 7.97 38.86
CA LYS A 53 -16.86 8.92 38.29
C LYS A 53 -16.75 8.86 36.76
N LEU A 54 -17.42 7.92 36.09
CA LEU A 54 -17.44 7.85 34.63
C LEU A 54 -18.53 8.80 34.09
N SER A 55 -18.12 10.04 33.78
CA SER A 55 -18.94 11.03 33.05
C SER A 55 -19.29 10.54 31.64
N GLY A 56 -20.42 11.02 31.09
CA GLY A 56 -21.00 10.62 29.80
C GLY A 56 -20.03 10.64 28.62
N ASP A 57 -19.06 11.55 28.61
CA ASP A 57 -18.14 11.73 27.49
C ASP A 57 -17.17 10.55 27.32
N ALA A 58 -16.69 9.95 28.43
CA ALA A 58 -15.87 8.75 28.37
C ALA A 58 -16.65 7.53 27.84
N LYS A 59 -17.99 7.53 28.02
CA LYS A 59 -18.90 6.48 27.56
C LYS A 59 -19.17 6.57 26.06
N GLU A 60 -19.34 7.78 25.53
CA GLU A 60 -19.69 8.02 24.12
C GLU A 60 -18.46 7.93 23.20
N GLN A 61 -17.28 8.39 23.65
CA GLN A 61 -16.07 8.44 22.84
C GLN A 61 -15.65 7.07 22.27
N ARG A 62 -15.82 5.98 23.02
CA ARG A 62 -15.48 4.63 22.50
C ARG A 62 -16.50 4.10 21.51
N ARG A 63 -17.78 4.47 21.64
CA ARG A 63 -18.84 4.00 20.74
C ARG A 63 -18.82 4.77 19.43
N MET A 64 -18.62 6.09 19.49
CA MET A 64 -18.50 6.96 18.32
C MET A 64 -17.23 6.69 17.50
N LYS A 65 -16.15 6.21 18.13
CA LYS A 65 -14.91 5.84 17.40
C LYS A 65 -15.12 4.78 16.30
N TYR A 66 -16.14 3.94 16.42
CA TYR A 66 -16.37 2.80 15.51
C TYR A 66 -17.66 2.89 14.69
N VAL A 67 -18.54 3.85 15.00
CA VAL A 67 -19.74 4.11 14.20
C VAL A 67 -19.34 5.10 13.11
N ARG A 68 -19.41 4.68 11.85
CA ARG A 68 -19.27 5.57 10.70
C ARG A 68 -20.61 5.67 10.01
N GLU A 69 -20.97 6.87 9.60
CA GLU A 69 -22.15 7.08 8.77
C GLU A 69 -22.10 6.17 7.52
N PRO A 70 -23.20 5.51 7.15
CA PRO A 70 -23.29 4.79 5.88
C PRO A 70 -22.88 5.72 4.72
N GLY A 71 -21.86 5.35 3.94
CA GLY A 71 -21.35 6.17 2.83
C GLY A 71 -19.99 6.85 3.08
N VAL A 72 -19.41 6.79 4.29
CA VAL A 72 -18.06 7.34 4.55
C VAL A 72 -16.98 6.42 4.00
N ALA A 73 -16.59 6.65 2.74
CA ALA A 73 -15.36 6.34 1.96
C ALA A 73 -14.64 4.98 2.13
N THR A 74 -15.08 4.12 3.05
CA THR A 74 -14.34 2.97 3.55
C THR A 74 -15.17 1.69 3.55
N ILE A 75 -16.45 1.78 3.16
CA ILE A 75 -17.39 0.65 3.15
C ILE A 75 -18.31 0.80 1.93
N LEU A 76 -18.39 -0.23 1.09
CA LEU A 76 -19.33 -0.30 -0.03
C LEU A 76 -20.72 -0.75 0.49
N PRO A 77 -21.82 -0.45 -0.22
CA PRO A 77 -23.14 -0.97 0.12
C PRO A 77 -23.13 -2.50 0.25
N ARG A 78 -23.98 -3.06 1.14
CA ARG A 78 -24.00 -4.52 1.38
C ARG A 78 -24.23 -5.34 0.11
N ALA A 79 -25.08 -4.86 -0.80
CA ALA A 79 -25.35 -5.50 -2.08
C ALA A 79 -24.09 -5.54 -2.98
N ALA A 80 -23.33 -4.45 -3.01
CA ALA A 80 -22.07 -4.34 -3.75
C ALA A 80 -21.02 -5.31 -3.20
N GLU A 81 -20.89 -5.38 -1.88
CA GLU A 81 -19.99 -6.34 -1.25
C GLU A 81 -20.41 -7.79 -1.49
N ALA A 82 -21.71 -8.09 -1.53
CA ALA A 82 -22.20 -9.42 -1.85
C ALA A 82 -21.80 -9.86 -3.27
N ALA A 83 -21.84 -8.95 -4.25
CA ALA A 83 -21.36 -9.21 -5.60
C ALA A 83 -19.85 -9.52 -5.63
N ILE A 84 -19.04 -8.79 -4.85
CA ILE A 84 -17.60 -9.07 -4.72
C ILE A 84 -17.37 -10.44 -4.06
N VAL A 85 -18.15 -10.80 -3.04
CA VAL A 85 -18.06 -12.13 -2.39
C VAL A 85 -18.40 -13.26 -3.36
N GLN A 86 -19.46 -13.11 -4.15
CA GLN A 86 -19.83 -14.08 -5.19
C GLN A 86 -18.70 -14.27 -6.20
N TRP A 87 -18.13 -13.17 -6.70
CA TRP A 87 -16.99 -13.21 -7.60
C TRP A 87 -15.77 -13.92 -6.99
N VAL A 88 -15.44 -13.65 -5.72
CA VAL A 88 -14.35 -14.37 -5.02
C VAL A 88 -14.64 -15.87 -4.93
N ASN A 89 -15.87 -16.25 -4.62
CA ASN A 89 -16.25 -17.65 -4.49
C ASN A 89 -16.22 -18.40 -5.82
N LEU A 90 -16.65 -17.76 -6.92
CA LEU A 90 -16.55 -18.31 -8.27
C LEU A 90 -15.10 -18.62 -8.64
N LEU A 91 -14.19 -17.65 -8.49
CA LEU A 91 -12.78 -17.86 -8.79
C LEU A 91 -12.16 -18.97 -7.94
N ARG A 92 -12.54 -19.07 -6.67
CA ARG A 92 -12.08 -20.16 -5.80
C ARG A 92 -12.65 -21.52 -6.20
N LYS A 93 -13.89 -21.58 -6.70
CA LYS A 93 -14.49 -22.81 -7.25
C LYS A 93 -13.70 -23.27 -8.48
N ASP A 94 -13.23 -22.33 -9.28
CA ASP A 94 -12.40 -22.60 -10.47
C ASP A 94 -10.91 -22.81 -10.13
N GLY A 95 -10.55 -22.90 -8.84
CA GLY A 95 -9.17 -23.12 -8.39
C GLY A 95 -8.24 -21.89 -8.52
N VAL A 96 -8.79 -20.73 -8.85
CA VAL A 96 -8.03 -19.48 -9.04
C VAL A 96 -7.93 -18.73 -7.70
N PRO A 97 -6.71 -18.51 -7.17
CA PRO A 97 -6.53 -17.72 -5.97
C PRO A 97 -6.78 -16.23 -6.26
N VAL A 98 -7.54 -15.57 -5.37
CA VAL A 98 -7.77 -14.12 -5.45
C VAL A 98 -6.68 -13.38 -4.67
N SER A 99 -5.87 -12.60 -5.38
CA SER A 99 -4.82 -11.78 -4.76
C SER A 99 -5.37 -10.50 -4.12
N ALA A 100 -4.54 -9.87 -3.29
CA ALA A 100 -4.86 -8.59 -2.66
C ALA A 100 -5.14 -7.48 -3.68
N THR A 101 -4.43 -7.51 -4.81
CA THR A 101 -4.55 -6.55 -5.91
C THR A 101 -5.83 -6.80 -6.71
N MET A 102 -6.13 -8.07 -7.02
CA MET A 102 -7.38 -8.41 -7.71
C MET A 102 -8.60 -7.96 -6.90
N LEU A 103 -8.57 -8.16 -5.58
CA LEU A 103 -9.64 -7.70 -4.71
C LEU A 103 -9.75 -6.17 -4.64
N ARG A 104 -8.61 -5.45 -4.65
CA ARG A 104 -8.59 -3.97 -4.74
C ARG A 104 -9.27 -3.51 -6.04
N LEU A 105 -8.81 -4.03 -7.18
CA LEU A 105 -9.30 -3.65 -8.51
C LEU A 105 -10.78 -3.98 -8.67
N LYS A 106 -11.22 -5.16 -8.22
CA LYS A 106 -12.64 -5.53 -8.28
C LYS A 106 -13.49 -4.61 -7.39
N GLY A 107 -13.00 -4.27 -6.21
CA GLY A 107 -13.65 -3.31 -5.33
C GLY A 107 -13.80 -1.94 -5.98
N ALA A 108 -12.71 -1.39 -6.54
CA ALA A 108 -12.71 -0.10 -7.21
C ALA A 108 -13.69 -0.06 -8.39
N LYS A 109 -13.68 -1.09 -9.25
CA LYS A 109 -14.63 -1.21 -10.36
C LYS A 109 -16.08 -1.22 -9.89
N VAL A 110 -16.39 -2.00 -8.85
CA VAL A 110 -17.77 -2.06 -8.30
C VAL A 110 -18.18 -0.72 -7.68
N ALA A 111 -17.24 0.07 -7.18
CA ALA A 111 -17.51 1.39 -6.65
C ALA A 111 -17.77 2.41 -7.77
N GLU A 112 -16.98 2.36 -8.84
CA GLU A 112 -17.18 3.13 -10.07
C GLU A 112 -18.57 2.85 -10.67
N ASP A 113 -18.95 1.58 -10.79
CA ASP A 113 -20.29 1.15 -11.28
C ASP A 113 -21.44 1.72 -10.41
N LEU A 114 -21.15 2.14 -9.17
CA LEU A 114 -22.11 2.74 -8.22
C LEU A 114 -21.97 4.26 -8.08
N GLY A 115 -21.08 4.89 -8.86
CA GLY A 115 -20.83 6.34 -8.79
C GLY A 115 -20.04 6.79 -7.56
N VAL A 116 -19.22 5.91 -6.96
CA VAL A 116 -18.36 6.23 -5.81
C VAL A 116 -16.92 6.42 -6.28
N GLU A 117 -16.62 7.60 -6.83
CA GLU A 117 -15.32 7.89 -7.48
C GLU A 117 -14.12 7.92 -6.53
N ALA A 118 -14.30 8.29 -5.27
CA ALA A 118 -13.21 8.38 -4.29
C ALA A 118 -12.73 7.02 -3.75
N PHE A 119 -13.35 5.91 -4.18
CA PHE A 119 -13.07 4.59 -3.62
C PHE A 119 -12.03 3.82 -4.46
N GLU A 120 -10.83 3.65 -3.90
CA GLU A 120 -9.75 2.91 -4.56
C GLU A 120 -9.49 1.51 -4.01
N GLY A 121 -10.37 0.99 -3.13
CA GLY A 121 -10.16 -0.31 -2.50
C GLY A 121 -8.95 -0.35 -1.55
N SER A 122 -8.80 0.67 -0.70
CA SER A 122 -7.69 0.84 0.24
C SER A 122 -7.35 -0.41 1.08
N LEU A 123 -6.11 -0.49 1.59
CA LEU A 123 -5.66 -1.59 2.46
C LEU A 123 -6.60 -1.81 3.66
N HIS A 124 -7.09 -0.72 4.26
CA HIS A 124 -8.00 -0.76 5.40
C HIS A 124 -9.36 -1.33 5.03
N TRP A 125 -9.94 -0.90 3.91
CA TRP A 125 -11.16 -1.49 3.37
C TRP A 125 -10.96 -2.97 3.11
N ARG A 126 -9.88 -3.36 2.42
CA ARG A 126 -9.60 -4.76 2.08
C ARG A 126 -9.52 -5.65 3.33
N LYS A 127 -8.75 -5.22 4.35
CA LYS A 127 -8.68 -5.93 5.64
C LYS A 127 -10.06 -6.03 6.31
N GLY A 128 -10.83 -4.95 6.29
CA GLY A 128 -12.18 -4.89 6.85
C GLY A 128 -13.17 -5.80 6.12
N PHE A 129 -13.16 -5.78 4.79
CA PHE A 129 -13.98 -6.62 3.92
C PHE A 129 -13.70 -8.10 4.17
N LEU A 130 -12.42 -8.50 4.14
CA LEU A 130 -12.02 -9.89 4.40
C LEU A 130 -12.49 -10.38 5.76
N ARG A 131 -12.31 -9.55 6.81
CA ARG A 131 -12.78 -9.88 8.17
C ARG A 131 -14.30 -10.02 8.26
N ARG A 132 -15.05 -9.06 7.69
CA ARG A 132 -16.52 -9.05 7.74
C ARG A 132 -17.13 -10.25 7.02
N HIS A 133 -16.54 -10.66 5.91
CA HIS A 133 -17.03 -11.78 5.09
C HIS A 133 -16.32 -13.11 5.38
N ARG A 134 -15.48 -13.18 6.42
CA ARG A 134 -14.73 -14.37 6.84
C ARG A 134 -13.89 -14.98 5.70
N LEU A 135 -13.33 -14.12 4.87
CA LEU A 135 -12.48 -14.48 3.75
C LEU A 135 -11.00 -14.32 4.14
N SER A 136 -10.15 -15.16 3.57
CA SER A 136 -8.70 -14.99 3.62
C SER A 136 -8.12 -14.90 2.20
N ILE A 137 -7.00 -14.19 2.06
CA ILE A 137 -6.16 -14.32 0.87
C ILE A 137 -5.43 -15.65 1.05
N ARG A 138 -5.77 -16.63 0.21
CA ARG A 138 -5.10 -17.93 0.22
C ARG A 138 -3.82 -17.79 -0.59
N ALA A 139 -2.71 -18.23 0.00
CA ALA A 139 -1.50 -18.42 -0.78
C ALA A 139 -1.82 -19.42 -1.89
N ARG A 140 -1.30 -19.14 -3.10
CA ARG A 140 -1.37 -20.10 -4.19
C ARG A 140 -0.68 -21.37 -3.71
N GLU A 141 -1.44 -22.44 -3.54
CA GLU A 141 -0.90 -23.78 -3.30
C GLU A 141 -0.24 -24.24 -4.60
N HIS A 142 0.94 -23.68 -4.89
CA HIS A 142 1.77 -24.17 -5.98
C HIS A 142 2.29 -25.53 -5.51
N THR A 143 1.65 -26.62 -5.95
CA THR A 143 2.08 -28.00 -5.70
C THR A 143 3.42 -28.35 -6.35
N GLN A 144 4.13 -27.36 -6.89
CA GLN A 144 5.48 -27.48 -7.41
C GLN A 144 6.15 -26.11 -7.37
N ALA A 145 7.35 -26.01 -6.79
CA ALA A 145 8.15 -24.78 -6.91
C ALA A 145 8.32 -24.44 -8.40
N PHE A 146 8.07 -23.19 -8.78
CA PHE A 146 8.35 -22.73 -10.14
C PHE A 146 9.83 -22.98 -10.44
N LYS A 147 10.10 -24.01 -11.26
CA LYS A 147 11.46 -24.36 -11.66
C LYS A 147 11.73 -23.67 -12.98
N PHE A 148 12.35 -22.50 -12.88
CA PHE A 148 12.83 -21.78 -14.06
C PHE A 148 13.79 -22.69 -14.84
N LYS A 149 13.42 -23.03 -16.07
CA LYS A 149 14.32 -23.71 -17.00
C LYS A 149 15.04 -22.62 -17.80
N PRO A 150 16.39 -22.54 -17.74
CA PRO A 150 17.10 -21.60 -18.58
C PRO A 150 16.81 -21.90 -20.06
N PRO A 151 16.71 -20.87 -20.91
CA PRO A 151 16.51 -21.08 -22.33
C PRO A 151 17.66 -21.91 -22.89
N SER A 152 17.35 -22.77 -23.86
CA SER A 152 18.39 -23.55 -24.52
C SER A 152 19.34 -22.61 -25.27
N ARG A 153 20.59 -23.04 -25.44
CA ARG A 153 21.57 -22.29 -26.24
C ARG A 153 21.02 -21.96 -27.64
N THR A 154 20.29 -22.89 -28.25
CA THR A 154 19.64 -22.69 -29.56
C THR A 154 18.66 -21.53 -29.52
N THR A 155 17.80 -21.47 -28.50
CA THR A 155 16.83 -20.38 -28.32
C THR A 155 17.52 -19.03 -28.14
N VAL A 156 18.60 -18.99 -27.36
CA VAL A 156 19.41 -17.76 -27.21
C VAL A 156 20.05 -17.35 -28.54
N CYS A 157 20.62 -18.31 -29.28
CA CYS A 157 21.20 -18.05 -30.60
C CYS A 157 20.15 -17.56 -31.59
N GLU A 158 18.95 -18.15 -31.62
CA GLU A 158 17.84 -17.70 -32.46
C GLU A 158 17.43 -16.26 -32.13
N TRP A 159 17.33 -15.89 -30.84
CA TRP A 159 17.03 -14.53 -30.45
C TRP A 159 18.12 -13.56 -30.86
N VAL A 160 19.40 -13.91 -30.66
CA VAL A 160 20.52 -13.09 -31.12
C VAL A 160 20.43 -12.92 -32.64
N CYS A 161 20.37 -14.00 -33.41
CA CYS A 161 20.27 -13.92 -34.87
C CYS A 161 19.06 -13.08 -35.32
N SER A 162 17.90 -13.28 -34.71
CA SER A 162 16.66 -12.55 -35.06
C SER A 162 16.77 -11.05 -34.75
N ASN A 163 17.46 -10.67 -33.68
CA ASN A 163 17.67 -9.27 -33.34
C ASN A 163 18.74 -8.62 -34.23
N TRP A 164 19.83 -9.34 -34.52
CA TRP A 164 20.88 -8.85 -35.42
C TRP A 164 20.37 -8.68 -36.85
N ALA A 165 19.48 -9.55 -37.33
CA ALA A 165 18.85 -9.40 -38.64
C ALA A 165 17.94 -8.16 -38.77
N LYS A 166 17.45 -7.62 -37.64
CA LYS A 166 16.64 -6.39 -37.62
C LYS A 166 17.48 -5.12 -37.65
N LEU A 167 18.80 -5.19 -37.43
CA LEU A 167 19.68 -4.04 -37.42
C LEU A 167 20.21 -3.78 -38.84
N SER A 168 20.23 -2.52 -39.26
CA SER A 168 20.87 -2.13 -40.52
C SER A 168 22.40 -2.26 -40.44
N ALA A 169 23.03 -2.53 -41.59
CA ALA A 169 24.49 -2.56 -41.69
C ALA A 169 25.13 -1.25 -41.21
N SER A 170 24.49 -0.10 -41.46
CA SER A 170 24.96 1.20 -41.00
C SER A 170 24.98 1.32 -39.48
N THR A 171 23.95 0.84 -38.78
CA THR A 171 23.90 0.83 -37.30
C THR A 171 25.00 -0.03 -36.71
N ILE A 172 25.23 -1.21 -37.30
CA ILE A 172 26.31 -2.11 -36.90
C ILE A 172 27.67 -1.42 -37.12
N MET A 173 27.93 -0.90 -38.32
CA MET A 173 29.17 -0.21 -38.66
C MET A 173 29.41 1.03 -37.79
N ASN A 174 28.37 1.81 -37.47
CA ASN A 174 28.46 2.96 -36.58
C ASN A 174 28.88 2.53 -35.17
N GLY A 175 28.34 1.41 -34.66
CA GLY A 175 28.77 0.82 -33.39
C GLY A 175 30.25 0.45 -33.38
N PHE A 176 30.75 -0.19 -34.44
CA PHE A 176 32.17 -0.52 -34.57
C PHE A 176 33.07 0.71 -34.71
N ARG A 177 32.61 1.79 -35.36
CA ARG A 177 33.35 3.08 -35.39
C ARG A 177 33.38 3.75 -34.03
N LYS A 178 32.26 3.72 -33.29
CA LYS A 178 32.21 4.23 -31.90
C LYS A 178 33.11 3.43 -30.96
N ALA A 179 33.27 2.13 -31.21
CA ALA A 179 34.23 1.28 -30.51
C ALA A 179 35.67 1.41 -31.05
N HIS A 180 35.93 2.30 -32.01
CA HIS A 180 37.23 2.53 -32.65
C HIS A 180 37.85 1.29 -33.32
N ILE A 181 37.01 0.34 -33.74
CA ILE A 181 37.42 -0.87 -34.49
C ILE A 181 37.45 -0.59 -36.00
N LEU A 182 36.54 0.25 -36.49
CA LEU A 182 36.52 0.72 -37.87
C LEU A 182 37.01 2.17 -37.96
N ALA A 183 37.62 2.51 -39.09
CA ALA A 183 38.03 3.87 -39.39
C ALA A 183 36.81 4.82 -39.40
N PRO A 184 36.95 6.07 -38.92
CA PRO A 184 35.95 7.12 -39.10
C PRO A 184 35.59 7.25 -40.58
N ILE A 185 34.33 7.58 -40.87
CA ILE A 185 33.91 7.80 -42.26
C ILE A 185 34.77 8.94 -42.82
N PRO A 186 35.51 8.74 -43.92
CA PRO A 186 36.19 9.84 -44.57
C PRO A 186 35.12 10.83 -45.03
N VAL A 187 35.27 12.09 -44.62
CA VAL A 187 34.40 13.18 -45.08
C VAL A 187 34.65 13.33 -46.59
N CYS A 188 33.84 12.65 -47.41
CA CYS A 188 33.79 12.89 -48.85
C CYS A 188 32.82 14.04 -49.08
N GLU A 189 33.35 15.17 -49.54
CA GLU A 189 32.57 16.23 -50.16
C GLU A 189 31.90 15.66 -51.42
N ALA A 190 30.59 15.43 -51.35
CA ALA A 190 29.74 15.20 -52.52
C ALA A 190 28.78 16.39 -52.64
N PRO A 191 28.48 16.85 -53.87
CA PRO A 191 27.88 18.15 -54.10
C PRO A 191 26.46 18.23 -53.55
N GLU A 192 26.11 19.41 -53.08
CA GLU A 192 24.80 19.80 -52.59
C GLU A 192 23.72 19.50 -53.64
N SER A 193 23.04 18.36 -53.51
CA SER A 193 21.72 18.17 -54.10
C SER A 193 20.68 18.31 -52.99
N ASN A 194 20.19 19.53 -52.85
CA ASN A 194 19.04 19.92 -52.07
C ASN A 194 17.84 18.99 -52.37
N LEU A 195 17.46 18.19 -51.37
CA LEU A 195 16.13 17.61 -51.24
C LEU A 195 15.69 17.87 -49.80
N GLN A 196 14.99 18.99 -49.64
CA GLN A 196 14.03 19.33 -48.60
C GLN A 196 14.03 18.38 -47.40
N GLN A 197 14.65 18.82 -46.30
CA GLN A 197 14.36 18.25 -45.00
C GLN A 197 12.84 18.33 -44.77
N PRO A 198 12.11 17.24 -44.52
CA PRO A 198 10.92 17.39 -43.70
C PRO A 198 11.41 17.89 -42.35
N GLU A 199 11.05 19.12 -42.05
CA GLU A 199 11.14 19.78 -40.75
C GLU A 199 10.56 18.83 -39.69
N VAL A 200 11.42 18.05 -39.05
CA VAL A 200 11.09 17.25 -37.87
C VAL A 200 11.40 18.03 -36.60
N ASP A 201 11.07 19.32 -36.60
CA ASP A 201 11.02 20.15 -35.39
C ASP A 201 9.65 20.09 -34.70
N ALA A 202 8.80 19.12 -35.06
CA ALA A 202 7.50 18.94 -34.45
C ALA A 202 7.12 17.47 -34.16
N ILE A 203 8.09 16.57 -33.97
CA ILE A 203 7.82 15.37 -33.15
C ILE A 203 8.09 15.78 -31.71
N THR A 204 7.07 16.46 -31.22
CA THR A 204 6.77 16.83 -29.85
C THR A 204 7.55 16.06 -28.79
N GLU A 205 8.07 16.81 -27.81
CA GLU A 205 8.35 16.35 -26.43
C GLU A 205 7.17 15.59 -25.76
N HIS A 206 6.04 15.45 -26.45
CA HIS A 206 4.85 14.74 -26.02
C HIS A 206 4.94 13.21 -26.19
N GLU A 207 5.81 12.66 -27.05
CA GLU A 207 6.01 11.19 -27.15
C GLU A 207 7.06 10.65 -26.16
N LEU A 208 7.98 11.50 -25.68
CA LEU A 208 8.83 11.13 -24.53
C LEU A 208 8.07 11.18 -23.18
N ARG A 209 6.78 11.55 -23.17
CA ARG A 209 5.88 11.43 -22.01
C ARG A 209 5.20 10.06 -21.87
N LEU A 210 5.47 9.10 -22.77
CA LEU A 210 4.86 7.76 -22.72
C LEU A 210 5.71 6.68 -22.02
N ILE A 211 6.82 7.07 -21.40
CA ILE A 211 7.39 6.30 -20.29
C ILE A 211 6.75 6.86 -19.02
N ASP A 212 5.75 6.12 -18.54
CA ASP A 212 4.98 6.32 -17.32
C ASP A 212 5.79 7.01 -16.20
N SER A 213 5.36 8.23 -15.85
CA SER A 213 5.80 9.00 -14.70
C SER A 213 5.31 8.41 -13.36
N PHE A 214 5.10 7.10 -13.29
CA PHE A 214 4.75 6.37 -12.06
C PHE A 214 5.85 5.37 -11.69
N VAL A 215 7.08 5.86 -11.55
CA VAL A 215 7.93 5.36 -10.47
C VAL A 215 7.57 6.23 -9.28
N SER A 216 6.57 5.79 -8.50
CA SER A 216 6.31 6.40 -7.21
C SER A 216 7.61 6.36 -6.41
N ASP A 217 8.09 7.55 -6.08
CA ASP A 217 9.22 7.80 -5.21
C ASP A 217 9.20 6.80 -4.05
N VAL A 218 10.27 6.01 -3.95
CA VAL A 218 10.44 5.12 -2.81
C VAL A 218 10.84 6.03 -1.67
N SER A 219 9.85 6.69 -1.06
CA SER A 219 10.03 7.57 0.08
C SER A 219 10.81 6.81 1.13
N SER A 220 12.09 7.18 1.25
CA SER A 220 12.93 6.75 2.33
C SER A 220 12.26 7.14 3.63
N ASP A 221 12.23 6.18 4.53
CA ASP A 221 11.91 6.29 5.94
C ASP A 221 12.66 7.50 6.53
N ASP A 222 11.94 8.57 6.91
CA ASP A 222 12.47 9.69 7.68
C ASP A 222 11.48 10.06 8.80
N GLU A 223 11.83 9.56 9.99
CA GLU A 223 11.67 10.14 11.34
C GLU A 223 10.50 11.12 11.56
N LEU A 224 9.41 10.62 12.16
CA LEU A 224 8.41 11.46 12.81
C LEU A 224 9.00 12.11 14.08
N SER A 225 9.61 13.29 13.91
CA SER A 225 9.80 14.24 15.01
C SER A 225 8.43 14.76 15.46
N PHE A 226 7.98 14.29 16.63
CA PHE A 226 6.81 14.82 17.30
C PHE A 226 7.25 15.99 18.18
N SER A 227 7.26 17.22 17.64
CA SER A 227 7.33 18.43 18.46
C SER A 227 5.92 18.85 18.84
N ASP A 228 5.52 18.49 20.05
CA ASP A 228 4.35 19.06 20.72
C ASP A 228 4.76 20.45 21.21
N THR A 229 4.38 21.48 20.47
CA THR A 229 4.47 22.87 20.93
C THR A 229 3.07 23.42 20.90
N GLU A 230 2.25 23.00 21.86
CA GLU A 230 1.07 23.74 22.23
C GLU A 230 1.47 24.66 23.39
N ALA A 231 1.45 25.96 23.09
CA ALA A 231 1.62 27.01 24.05
C ALA A 231 0.48 26.94 25.06
N ASP A 232 0.84 26.76 26.32
CA ASP A 232 -0.06 26.81 27.46
C ASP A 232 -0.34 28.28 27.77
N THR A 233 -1.50 28.78 27.32
CA THR A 233 -2.16 29.93 27.94
C THR A 233 -3.43 29.39 28.60
N ASP A 234 -3.38 29.12 29.89
CA ASP A 234 -4.08 29.93 30.88
C ASP A 234 -3.84 29.36 32.29
N ASP A 235 -3.00 30.09 33.01
CA ASP A 235 -2.79 30.02 34.45
C ASP A 235 -4.10 30.41 35.14
N VAL A 236 -4.73 29.49 35.87
CA VAL A 236 -5.73 29.83 36.89
C VAL A 236 -5.34 29.15 38.19
N ASP A 237 -4.63 29.96 38.98
CA ASP A 237 -4.38 29.84 40.41
C ASP A 237 -5.65 29.43 41.17
N ILE A 238 -5.60 28.27 41.83
CA ILE A 238 -6.52 27.94 42.91
C ILE A 238 -5.65 27.78 44.16
N SER A 239 -5.42 28.93 44.80
CA SER A 239 -5.09 29.02 46.22
C SER A 239 -6.24 28.46 47.07
N LEU A 240 -5.85 27.84 48.20
CA LEU A 240 -6.66 27.15 49.21
C LEU A 240 -8.04 27.74 49.53
#